data_AF-A0A8J7MZZ4-F1
#
_entry.id   AF-A0A8J7MZZ4-F1
#
_cell.length_a   1.000
_cell.length_b   1.000
_cell.length_c   1.000
_cell.angle_alpha   90.00
_cell.angle_beta   90.00
_cell.angle_gamma   90.00
#
_symmetry.space_group_name_H-M   'P 1'
#
loop_
_entity.id
_entity.type
_entity.pdbx_description
1 polymer ?
#
loop_
_entity_poly.entity_id
_entity_poly.type
_entity_poly.pdbx_seq_one_letter_code
_entity_poly.pdbx_strand_id
1 'polypeptide(L)'
;MPDRTFLAWPFFEPPHRALADALDAWARREVRHHDAHAIAETDRATIDLVRRLGAGGWLKYAVPSPYGGNAPKLDVRSLCLIRETLARHDG
;
A
#
# COMPACT_ATOMS: atom_id res chain seq x y z
N MET A 1 -3.28 15.62 -9.34
CA MET A 1 -2.58 14.82 -8.32
C MET A 1 -3.22 15.20 -6.99
N PRO A 2 -3.68 14.24 -6.17
CA PRO A 2 -4.24 14.57 -4.86
C PRO A 2 -3.18 15.25 -3.98
N ASP A 3 -3.65 16.07 -3.04
CA ASP A 3 -2.79 16.84 -2.14
C ASP A 3 -1.93 15.91 -1.27
N ARG A 4 -0.61 16.14 -1.28
CA ARG A 4 0.38 15.41 -0.48
C ARG A 4 1.09 16.31 0.55
N THR A 5 0.68 17.57 0.68
CA THR A 5 1.29 18.53 1.62
C THR A 5 1.17 18.07 3.07
N PHE A 6 0.17 17.24 3.38
CA PHE A 6 0.00 16.62 4.70
C PHE A 6 1.20 15.75 5.12
N LEU A 7 1.98 15.22 4.17
CA LEU A 7 3.21 14.46 4.46
C LEU A 7 4.30 15.33 5.11
N ALA A 8 4.18 16.66 5.05
CA ALA A 8 5.08 17.60 5.73
C ALA A 8 4.67 17.89 7.19
N TRP A 9 3.49 17.44 7.63
CA TRP A 9 3.03 17.62 9.00
C TRP A 9 3.97 16.93 10.02
N PRO A 10 4.03 17.43 11.27
CA PRO A 10 4.93 16.88 12.29
C PRO A 10 4.56 15.46 12.75
N PHE A 11 3.48 14.87 12.22
CA PHE A 11 3.10 13.48 12.46
C PHE A 11 3.91 12.48 11.63
N PHE A 12 4.51 12.92 10.51
CA PHE A 12 5.22 12.06 9.57
C PHE A 12 6.74 12.30 9.57
N GLU A 13 7.46 11.25 9.92
CA GLU A 13 8.92 11.15 9.83
C GLU A 13 9.39 10.84 8.38
N PRO A 14 10.69 11.05 8.05
CA PRO A 14 11.24 10.78 6.72
C PRO A 14 10.94 9.38 6.14
N PRO A 15 10.93 8.27 6.92
CA PRO A 15 10.59 6.95 6.40
C PRO A 15 9.17 6.86 5.84
N HIS A 16 8.21 7.59 6.41
CA HIS A 16 6.82 7.62 5.92
C HIS A 16 6.71 8.32 4.57
N ARG A 17 7.46 9.42 4.38
CA ARG A 17 7.55 10.13 3.10
C ARG A 17 8.13 9.24 2.01
N ALA A 18 9.24 8.57 2.31
CA ALA A 18 9.88 7.62 1.41
C ALA A 18 8.95 6.43 1.07
N LEU A 19 8.21 5.90 2.05
CA LEU A 19 7.20 4.86 1.85
C LEU A 19 6.11 5.31 0.87
N ALA A 20 5.54 6.51 1.09
CA ALA A 20 4.49 7.04 0.23
C ALA A 20 4.97 7.28 -1.21
N ASP A 21 6.23 7.71 -1.40
CA ASP A 21 6.81 7.89 -2.73
C ASP A 21 7.08 6.54 -3.42
N ALA A 22 7.68 5.60 -2.71
CA ALA A 22 8.01 4.28 -3.24
C ALA A 22 6.75 3.49 -3.61
N LEU A 23 5.72 3.54 -2.76
CA LEU A 23 4.46 2.86 -3.05
C LEU A 23 3.68 3.51 -4.19
N ASP A 24 3.67 4.84 -4.30
CA ASP A 24 3.01 5.52 -5.43
C ASP A 24 3.67 5.13 -6.76
N ALA A 25 5.00 5.11 -6.80
CA ALA A 25 5.75 4.67 -7.97
C ALA A 25 5.50 3.20 -8.32
N TRP A 26 5.42 2.33 -7.32
CA TRP A 26 5.09 0.92 -7.50
C TRP A 26 3.65 0.73 -8.00
N ALA A 27 2.68 1.40 -7.38
CA ALA A 27 1.27 1.25 -7.69
C ALA A 27 0.94 1.69 -9.12
N ARG A 28 1.55 2.78 -9.61
CA ARG A 28 1.44 3.21 -11.03
C ARG A 28 1.81 2.11 -12.04
N ARG A 29 2.71 1.21 -11.66
CA ARG A 29 3.21 0.13 -12.53
C ARG A 29 2.45 -1.17 -12.34
N GLU A 30 2.08 -1.48 -11.10
CA GLU A 30 1.64 -2.82 -10.70
C GLU A 30 0.15 -2.91 -10.37
N VAL A 31 -0.49 -1.81 -9.96
CA VAL A 31 -1.93 -1.74 -9.70
C VAL A 31 -2.61 -1.32 -10.98
N ARG A 32 -3.46 -2.20 -11.51
CA ARG A 32 -4.27 -1.92 -12.71
C ARG A 32 -5.70 -1.70 -12.25
N HIS A 33 -6.40 -0.78 -12.90
CA HIS A 33 -7.84 -0.67 -12.70
C HIS A 33 -8.53 -1.97 -13.09
N HIS A 34 -9.33 -2.49 -12.17
CA HIS A 34 -10.14 -3.68 -12.38
C HIS A 34 -11.60 -3.28 -12.56
N ASP A 35 -12.09 -3.29 -13.80
CA ASP A 35 -13.53 -3.19 -14.09
C ASP A 35 -14.15 -4.60 -14.05
N ALA A 36 -14.26 -5.13 -12.82
CA ALA A 36 -14.85 -6.45 -12.59
C ALA A 36 -16.38 -6.30 -12.45
N HIS A 37 -17.13 -7.00 -13.31
CA HIS A 37 -18.59 -6.96 -13.29
C HIS A 37 -19.20 -8.22 -12.64
N ALA A 38 -18.37 -9.26 -12.42
CA ALA A 38 -18.78 -10.49 -11.77
C ALA A 38 -17.89 -10.83 -10.55
N ILE A 39 -18.47 -11.51 -9.56
CA ILE A 39 -17.78 -11.91 -8.32
C ILE A 39 -16.49 -12.71 -8.61
N ALA A 40 -16.54 -13.65 -9.54
CA ALA A 40 -15.38 -14.47 -9.90
C ALA A 40 -14.22 -13.67 -10.52
N GLU A 41 -14.49 -12.50 -11.12
CA GLU A 41 -13.46 -11.59 -11.62
C GLU A 41 -12.82 -10.81 -10.47
N THR A 42 -13.63 -10.35 -9.51
CA THR A 42 -13.17 -9.70 -8.28
C THR A 42 -12.27 -10.62 -7.45
N ASP A 43 -12.64 -11.90 -7.31
CA ASP A 43 -11.82 -12.88 -6.58
C ASP A 43 -10.44 -13.07 -7.25
N ARG A 44 -10.42 -13.23 -8.57
CA ARG A 44 -9.17 -13.37 -9.33
C ARG A 44 -8.30 -12.12 -9.23
N ALA A 45 -8.91 -10.94 -9.37
CA ALA A 45 -8.22 -9.66 -9.22
C ALA A 45 -7.61 -9.51 -7.82
N THR A 46 -8.37 -9.86 -6.78
CA THR A 46 -7.90 -9.81 -5.39
C THR A 46 -6.72 -10.74 -5.15
N ILE A 47 -6.79 -11.99 -5.64
CA ILE A 47 -5.70 -12.96 -5.52
C ILE A 47 -4.43 -12.45 -6.22
N ASP A 48 -4.56 -11.91 -7.43
CA ASP A 48 -3.41 -11.35 -8.17
C ASP A 48 -2.82 -10.14 -7.44
N LEU A 49 -3.66 -9.21 -6.97
CA LEU A 49 -3.24 -8.03 -6.24
C LEU A 49 -2.50 -8.39 -4.95
N VAL A 50 -3.03 -9.32 -4.14
CA VAL A 50 -2.38 -9.76 -2.91
C VAL A 50 -1.02 -10.40 -3.19
N ARG A 51 -0.90 -11.20 -4.27
CA ARG A 51 0.39 -11.78 -4.69
C ARG A 51 1.41 -10.71 -5.07
N ARG A 52 0.99 -9.70 -5.85
CA ARG A 52 1.85 -8.57 -6.23
C ARG A 52 2.28 -7.75 -5.02
N LEU A 53 1.36 -7.44 -4.11
CA LEU A 53 1.64 -6.73 -2.87
C LEU A 53 2.64 -7.49 -1.99
N GLY A 54 2.47 -8.81 -1.89
CA GLY A 54 3.40 -9.70 -1.18
C GLY A 54 4.79 -9.72 -1.81
N ALA A 55 4.87 -9.89 -3.12
CA ALA A 55 6.14 -9.88 -3.86
C ALA A 55 6.86 -8.52 -3.79
N GLY A 56 6.11 -7.42 -3.78
CA GLY A 56 6.63 -6.06 -3.56
C GLY A 56 7.01 -5.76 -2.11
N GLY A 57 6.77 -6.68 -1.17
CA GLY A 57 7.10 -6.51 0.25
C GLY A 57 6.15 -5.59 1.03
N TRP A 58 5.09 -5.06 0.40
CA TRP A 58 4.18 -4.10 1.02
C TRP A 58 3.35 -4.69 2.15
N LEU A 59 3.05 -6.00 2.09
CA LEU A 59 2.32 -6.69 3.16
C LEU A 59 3.13 -6.83 4.46
N LYS A 60 4.45 -6.63 4.43
CA LYS A 60 5.31 -6.68 5.63
C LYS A 60 5.06 -5.53 6.61
N TYR A 61 4.37 -4.46 6.18
CA TYR A 61 3.94 -3.37 7.05
C TYR A 61 2.72 -3.74 7.91
N ALA A 62 1.99 -4.81 7.55
CA ALA A 62 0.81 -5.31 8.27
C ALA A 62 1.12 -6.44 9.24
N VAL A 63 2.39 -6.81 9.40
CA VAL A 63 2.83 -7.93 10.22
C VAL A 63 3.96 -7.44 11.14
N PRO A 64 4.02 -7.88 12.41
CA PRO A 64 5.19 -7.66 13.26
C PRO A 64 6.42 -8.46 12.83
N SER A 65 7.63 -7.96 13.06
CA SER A 65 8.88 -8.58 12.61
C SER A 65 9.13 -10.02 13.08
N PRO A 66 8.71 -10.47 14.29
CA PRO A 66 8.82 -11.88 14.66
C PRO A 66 8.08 -12.85 13.73
N TYR A 67 7.16 -12.33 12.91
CA TYR A 67 6.33 -13.11 11.99
C TYR A 67 6.56 -12.72 10.51
N GLY A 68 7.69 -12.08 10.19
CA GLY A 68 8.08 -11.75 8.81
C GLY A 68 7.81 -10.30 8.37
N GLY A 69 7.41 -9.43 9.31
CA GLY A 69 7.21 -8.01 9.08
C GLY A 69 8.46 -7.13 9.14
N ASN A 70 8.27 -5.82 8.93
CA ASN A 70 9.37 -4.84 8.89
C ASN A 70 9.76 -4.27 10.26
N ALA A 71 8.85 -4.29 11.24
CA ALA A 71 9.04 -3.64 12.53
C ALA A 71 8.45 -4.48 13.69
N PRO A 72 8.97 -4.36 14.93
CA PRO A 72 8.49 -5.16 16.06
C PRO A 72 7.05 -4.83 16.47
N LYS A 73 6.56 -3.63 16.14
CA LYS A 73 5.17 -3.19 16.30
C LYS A 73 4.67 -2.63 14.98
N LEU A 74 3.36 -2.69 14.78
CA LEU A 74 2.73 -2.05 13.63
C LEU A 74 2.88 -0.53 13.74
N ASP A 75 3.42 0.07 12.68
CA ASP A 75 3.33 1.50 12.50
C ASP A 75 2.05 1.85 11.74
N VAL A 76 1.07 2.36 12.49
CA VAL A 76 -0.26 2.68 11.97
C VAL A 76 -0.19 3.79 10.91
N ARG A 77 0.79 4.71 10.99
CA ARG A 77 0.95 5.77 9.98
C ARG A 77 1.36 5.20 8.63
N SER A 78 2.31 4.27 8.63
CA SER A 78 2.67 3.52 7.42
C SER A 78 1.48 2.76 6.83
N LEU A 79 0.69 2.08 7.67
CA LEU A 79 -0.51 1.36 7.21
C LEU A 79 -1.56 2.28 6.59
N CYS A 80 -1.82 3.44 7.21
CA CYS A 80 -2.74 4.44 6.66
C CYS A 80 -2.25 4.95 5.31
N LEU A 81 -0.96 5.30 5.18
CA LEU A 81 -0.38 5.75 3.93
C LEU A 81 -0.44 4.70 2.83
N ILE A 82 -0.26 3.42 3.17
CA ILE A 82 -0.38 2.32 2.21
C ILE A 82 -1.82 2.24 1.69
N ARG A 83 -2.81 2.20 2.58
CA ARG A 83 -4.22 2.11 2.20
C ARG A 83 -4.67 3.31 1.38
N GLU A 84 -4.33 4.52 1.83
CA GLU A 84 -4.65 5.75 1.11
C GLU A 84 -4.01 5.75 -0.28
N THR A 85 -2.73 5.41 -0.39
CA THR A 85 -2.05 5.40 -1.68
C THR A 85 -2.69 4.39 -2.64
N LEU A 86 -2.96 3.16 -2.20
CA LEU A 86 -3.59 2.14 -3.05
C LEU A 86 -4.99 2.57 -3.52
N ALA A 87 -5.81 3.13 -2.62
CA ALA A 87 -7.15 3.61 -2.96
C ALA A 87 -7.16 4.77 -3.98
N ARG A 88 -6.06 5.55 -4.05
CA ARG A 88 -5.90 6.57 -5.11
C ARG A 88 -5.66 5.98 -6.50
N HIS A 89 -5.24 4.72 -6.60
CA HIS A 89 -4.98 4.03 -7.87
C HIS A 89 -6.12 3.11 -8.26
N ASP A 90 -6.72 2.39 -7.32
CA ASP A 90 -7.88 1.53 -7.56
C ASP A 90 -8.69 1.42 -6.25
N GLY A 91 -9.79 2.16 -6.16
CA GLY A 91 -10.56 2.35 -4.93
C GLY A 91 -12.02 2.70 -5.18
#